data_AF-A0A2S9GC51-F1
#
_entry.id   AF-A0A2S9GC51-F1
#
_cell.length_a   1.000
_cell.length_b   1.000
_cell.length_c   1.000
_cell.angle_alpha   90.00
_cell.angle_beta   90.00
_cell.angle_gamma   90.00
#
_symmetry.space_group_name_H-M   'P 1'
#
loop_
_entity.id
_entity.type
_entity.pdbx_description
1 polymer ?
#
loop_
_entity_poly.entity_id
_entity_poly.type
_entity_poly.pdbx_seq_one_letter_code
_entity_poly.pdbx_strand_id
1 'polypeptide(L)' 'ALAPTRAAQDRYNDELQDELAGTVWSTGGCSSWYNDEHGVNRTLWSGMTWQYWLATRRFKASEYTFR' A
#
# COMPACT_ATOMS: atom_id res chain seq x y z
N ALA A 1 -1.90 -23.18 -1.90
CA ALA A 1 -1.36 -21.82 -1.78
C ALA A 1 -2.42 -20.87 -1.19
N LEU A 2 -2.02 -20.05 -0.21
CA LEU A 2 -2.83 -18.94 0.31
C LEU A 2 -2.62 -17.71 -0.58
N ALA A 3 -3.69 -17.05 -1.02
CA ALA A 3 -3.60 -15.83 -1.83
C ALA A 3 -4.70 -14.83 -1.42
N PRO A 4 -4.44 -13.51 -1.43
CA PRO A 4 -5.46 -12.52 -1.17
C PRO A 4 -6.57 -12.60 -2.24
N THR A 5 -7.79 -12.26 -1.84
CA THR A 5 -8.88 -12.02 -2.79
C THR A 5 -8.57 -10.76 -3.60
N ARG A 6 -9.00 -10.73 -4.86
CA ARG A 6 -8.86 -9.54 -5.72
C ARG A 6 -9.47 -8.30 -5.04
N ALA A 7 -10.69 -8.42 -4.52
CA ALA A 7 -11.38 -7.32 -3.85
C ALA A 7 -10.62 -6.77 -2.63
N ALA A 8 -9.97 -7.63 -1.84
CA ALA A 8 -9.15 -7.17 -0.71
C ALA A 8 -7.89 -6.45 -1.18
N GLN A 9 -7.24 -6.95 -2.23
CA GLN A 9 -6.04 -6.34 -2.79
C GLN A 9 -6.35 -4.98 -3.44
N ASP A 10 -7.42 -4.89 -4.24
CA ASP A 10 -7.82 -3.66 -4.91
C ASP A 10 -8.16 -2.58 -3.87
N ARG A 11 -9.01 -2.90 -2.88
CA ARG A 11 -9.36 -1.97 -1.80
C ARG A 11 -8.13 -1.47 -1.04
N TYR A 12 -7.23 -2.37 -0.66
CA TYR A 12 -6.01 -1.98 0.06
C TYR A 12 -5.11 -1.08 -0.79
N ASN A 13 -4.99 -1.36 -2.09
CA ASN A 13 -4.18 -0.55 -2.99
C ASN A 13 -4.78 0.84 -3.18
N ASP A 14 -6.10 0.95 -3.31
CA ASP A 14 -6.79 2.24 -3.44
C ASP A 14 -6.57 3.11 -2.19
N GLU A 15 -6.79 2.53 -1.00
CA GLU A 15 -6.53 3.18 0.29
C GLU A 15 -5.06 3.65 0.39
N LEU A 16 -4.10 2.79 0.01
CA LEU A 16 -2.67 3.11 0.08
C LEU A 16 -2.27 4.23 -0.88
N GLN A 17 -2.79 4.24 -2.11
CA GLN A 17 -2.45 5.26 -3.10
C GLN A 17 -3.03 6.63 -2.72
N ASP A 18 -4.25 6.66 -2.18
CA ASP A 18 -4.86 7.89 -1.64
C ASP A 18 -4.02 8.48 -0.50
N GLU A 19 -3.53 7.65 0.42
CA GLU A 19 -2.65 8.10 1.50
C GLU A 19 -1.28 8.57 0.98
N LEU A 20 -0.69 7.86 0.02
CA LEU A 20 0.61 8.21 -0.57
C LEU A 20 0.57 9.56 -1.31
N ALA A 21 -0.56 9.89 -1.96
CA ALA A 21 -0.74 11.12 -2.72
C ALA A 21 -0.49 12.40 -1.89
N GLY A 22 -0.75 12.36 -0.58
CA GLY A 22 -0.50 13.48 0.34
C GLY A 22 0.92 13.56 0.90
N THR A 23 1.78 12.58 0.62
CA THR A 23 3.12 12.50 1.21
C THR A 23 4.14 13.37 0.48
N VAL A 24 5.24 13.69 1.15
CA VAL A 24 6.39 14.38 0.52
C VAL A 24 7.01 13.58 -0.63
N TRP A 25 6.77 12.27 -0.68
CA TRP A 25 7.25 11.39 -1.76
C TRP A 25 6.49 11.58 -3.07
N SER A 26 5.26 12.08 -3.01
CA SER A 26 4.40 12.36 -4.17
C SER A 26 4.27 13.87 -4.45
N THR A 27 4.37 14.72 -3.43
CA THR A 27 4.19 16.18 -3.56
C THR A 27 5.50 16.98 -3.57
N GLY A 28 6.62 16.38 -3.14
CA GLY A 28 7.86 17.10 -2.81
C GLY A 28 8.74 17.53 -3.99
N GLY A 29 8.27 17.45 -5.24
CA GLY A 29 8.96 18.00 -6.41
C GLY A 29 10.28 17.31 -6.83
N CYS A 30 10.76 16.32 -6.07
CA CYS A 30 11.92 15.51 -6.42
C CYS A 30 11.49 14.18 -7.07
N SER A 31 12.06 13.88 -8.24
CA SER A 31 12.00 12.55 -8.85
C SER A 31 12.84 11.57 -8.03
N SER A 32 12.22 10.97 -7.02
CA SER A 32 12.83 9.90 -6.24
C SER A 32 12.71 8.55 -6.97
N TRP A 33 13.63 7.62 -6.68
CA TRP A 33 13.60 6.24 -7.21
C TRP A 33 12.29 5.50 -6.90
N TYR A 34 11.53 5.96 -5.89
CA TYR A 34 10.29 5.32 -5.44
C TYR A 34 9.09 5.52 -6.36
N ASN A 35 9.15 6.55 -7.20
CA ASN A 35 8.12 6.85 -8.19
C ASN A 35 8.51 6.24 -9.53
N ASP A 36 7.55 5.70 -10.26
CA ASP A 36 7.76 5.26 -11.63
C ASP A 36 7.71 6.42 -12.64
N GLU A 37 7.75 6.10 -13.93
CA GLU A 37 7.63 7.07 -15.04
C GLU A 37 6.35 7.90 -15.02
N HIS A 38 5.27 7.42 -14.39
CA HIS A 38 4.00 8.12 -14.22
C HIS A 38 3.88 8.87 -12.88
N GLY A 39 4.95 8.91 -12.05
CA GLY A 39 4.92 9.60 -10.76
C GLY A 39 4.15 8.86 -9.66
N VAL A 40 3.83 7.58 -9.85
CA VAL A 40 3.09 6.77 -8.90
C VAL A 40 4.06 6.00 -7.99
N ASN A 41 3.86 6.16 -6.69
CA ASN A 41 4.66 5.45 -5.71
C ASN A 41 4.14 4.01 -5.55
N ARG A 42 4.82 3.05 -6.19
CA ARG A 42 4.50 1.61 -6.09
C ARG A 42 5.36 0.87 -5.07
N THR A 43 6.28 1.56 -4.42
CA THR A 43 7.37 0.94 -3.65
C THR A 43 7.26 1.16 -2.15
N LEU A 44 6.67 2.28 -1.72
CA LEU A 44 6.59 2.66 -0.31
C LEU A 44 5.22 2.38 0.31
N TRP A 45 5.24 2.27 1.63
CA TRP A 45 4.08 2.38 2.51
C TRP A 45 3.90 3.85 2.93
N SER A 46 2.65 4.30 3.08
CA SER A 46 2.28 5.69 3.38
C SER A 46 2.62 6.15 4.80
N GLY A 47 2.67 5.23 5.75
CA GLY A 47 2.70 5.52 7.18
C GLY A 47 4.02 5.21 7.91
N MET A 48 3.98 5.38 9.23
CA MET A 48 5.09 5.00 10.12
C MET A 48 5.14 3.48 10.34
N THR A 49 6.32 2.96 10.72
CA THR A 49 6.53 1.53 10.95
C THR A 49 5.63 0.94 12.05
N TRP A 50 5.28 1.72 13.08
CA TRP A 50 4.36 1.27 14.12
C TRP A 50 2.91 1.18 13.60
N GLN A 51 2.50 2.03 12.65
CA GLN A 51 1.18 1.93 12.00
C GLN A 51 1.12 0.67 11.14
N TYR A 52 2.18 0.37 10.39
CA TYR A 52 2.30 -0.88 9.64
C TYR A 52 2.17 -2.10 10.56
N TRP A 53 2.86 -2.09 11.71
CA TRP A 53 2.74 -3.16 12.70
C TRP A 53 1.29 -3.31 13.20
N LEU A 54 0.63 -2.20 13.55
CA LEU A 54 -0.77 -2.23 13.98
C LEU A 54 -1.73 -2.73 12.91
N ALA A 55 -1.51 -2.38 11.65
CA ALA A 55 -2.33 -2.79 10.52
C ALA A 55 -2.20 -4.29 10.21
N THR A 56 -1.01 -4.85 10.42
CA THR A 56 -0.68 -6.24 10.04
C THR A 56 -0.67 -7.23 11.22
N ARG A 57 -0.78 -6.77 12.47
CA ARG A 57 -0.71 -7.63 13.68
C ARG A 57 -1.80 -8.72 13.78
N ARG A 58 -2.85 -8.66 12.98
CA ARG A 58 -3.95 -9.64 12.98
C ARG A 58 -4.23 -10.11 11.56
N PHE A 59 -4.24 -11.44 11.41
CA PHE A 59 -4.62 -12.07 10.15
C PHE A 59 -6.14 -12.03 9.95
N LYS A 60 -6.60 -11.53 8.80
CA LYS A 60 -8.01 -11.45 8.41
C LYS A 60 -8.34 -12.54 7.40
N ALA A 61 -8.72 -13.73 7.87
CA ALA A 61 -8.96 -14.89 7.01
C ALA A 61 -9.96 -14.63 5.86
N SER A 62 -10.95 -13.75 6.06
CA SER A 62 -11.93 -13.35 5.06
C SER A 62 -11.35 -12.64 3.84
N GLU A 63 -10.14 -12.08 3.94
CA GLU A 63 -9.47 -11.39 2.82
C GLU A 63 -8.67 -12.34 1.92
N TYR A 64 -8.63 -13.64 2.24
CA TYR A 64 -7.80 -14.63 1.55
C TYR A 64 -8.60 -15.83 1.05
N THR A 65 -8.09 -16.44 -0.02
CA THR A 65 -8.55 -17.73 -0.56
C THR A 65 -7.49 -18.80 -0.34
N PHE A 66 -7.94 -20.00 -0.01
CA PHE A 66 -7.12 -21.21 0.02
C PHE A 66 -7.33 -21.94 -1.30
N ARG A 67 -6.29 -22.01 -2.13
CA ARG A 67 -6.29 -22.72 -3.41
C ARG A 67 -5.25 -23.81 -3.45
#